data_AF-A0A2T1GL56-F1
#
_entry.id   AF-A0A2T1GL56-F1
#
_cell.length_a   1.000
_cell.length_b   1.000
_cell.length_c   1.000
_cell.angle_alpha   90.00
_cell.angle_beta   90.00
_cell.angle_gamma   90.00
#
_symmetry.space_group_name_H-M   'P 1'
#
loop_
_entity.id
_entity.type
_entity.pdbx_description
1 polymer ?
#
loop_
_entity_poly.entity_id
_entity_poly.type
_entity_poly.pdbx_seq_one_letter_code
_entity_poly.pdbx_strand_id
1 'polypeptide(L)'
;MKYVSEDLRGAIIGFVVLLSKGLIDDDRWDWNIEKIDWKHYQSGFTDPTILRTTMAVFMNNLELDETNTVVNYYEARFRAFQYFRAHIDPLYPIASITPVFNSSEIEEPDFRKWEA
;
A
#
# COMPACT_ATOMS: atom_id res chain seq x y z
N MET A 1 18.11 -18.72 8.07
CA MET A 1 17.09 -17.87 7.43
C MET A 1 15.78 -18.64 7.53
N LYS A 2 14.87 -18.22 8.40
CA LYS A 2 13.57 -18.89 8.52
C LYS A 2 12.76 -18.68 7.23
N TYR A 3 11.87 -19.63 6.93
CA TYR A 3 11.11 -19.66 5.69
C TYR A 3 10.00 -18.61 5.73
N VAL A 4 10.04 -17.64 4.82
CA VAL A 4 8.89 -16.75 4.55
C VAL A 4 7.86 -17.58 3.80
N SER A 5 6.59 -17.58 4.25
CA SER A 5 5.54 -18.35 3.58
C SER A 5 5.41 -17.95 2.10
N GLU A 6 5.08 -18.91 1.24
CA GLU A 6 4.90 -18.64 -0.19
C GLU A 6 3.79 -17.61 -0.42
N ASP A 7 2.77 -17.63 0.44
CA ASP A 7 1.64 -16.71 0.37
C ASP A 7 2.04 -15.27 0.72
N LEU A 8 2.79 -15.05 1.82
CA LEU A 8 3.33 -13.73 2.14
C LEU A 8 4.27 -13.21 1.06
N ARG A 9 5.12 -14.08 0.52
CA ARG A 9 6.01 -13.74 -0.60
C ARG A 9 5.20 -13.34 -1.84
N GLY A 10 4.15 -14.10 -2.14
CA GLY A 10 3.23 -13.84 -3.25
C GLY A 10 2.53 -12.50 -3.10
N ALA A 11 2.01 -12.20 -1.91
CA ALA A 11 1.38 -10.92 -1.59
C ALA A 11 2.33 -9.73 -1.79
N ILE A 12 3.55 -9.81 -1.23
CA ILE A 12 4.57 -8.76 -1.36
C ILE A 12 4.95 -8.54 -2.83
N ILE A 13 5.25 -9.61 -3.56
CA ILE A 13 5.63 -9.51 -4.99
C ILE A 13 4.46 -8.96 -5.81
N GLY A 14 3.24 -9.45 -5.58
CA GLY A 14 2.04 -8.99 -6.27
C GLY A 14 1.82 -7.49 -6.09
N PHE A 15 1.91 -7.00 -4.85
CA PHE A 15 1.77 -5.59 -4.57
C PHE A 15 2.87 -4.74 -5.23
N VAL A 16 4.14 -5.16 -5.17
CA VAL A 16 5.25 -4.46 -5.84
C VAL A 16 5.05 -4.39 -7.35
N VAL A 17 4.55 -5.46 -7.97
CA VAL A 17 4.25 -5.48 -9.41
C VAL A 17 3.15 -4.49 -9.76
N LEU A 18 2.08 -4.40 -8.95
CA LEU A 18 1.03 -3.41 -9.15
C LEU A 18 1.55 -1.97 -8.97
N LEU A 19 2.30 -1.73 -7.88
CA LEU A 19 2.89 -0.43 -7.56
C LEU A 19 3.79 0.07 -8.69
N SER A 20 4.72 -0.77 -9.13
CA SER A 20 5.71 -0.41 -10.17
C SER A 20 5.11 -0.15 -11.55
N LYS A 21 3.92 -0.68 -11.83
CA LYS A 21 3.21 -0.48 -13.11
C LYS A 21 2.18 0.65 -13.07
N GLY A 22 1.99 1.27 -11.91
CA GLY A 22 0.91 2.23 -11.69
C GLY A 22 -0.49 1.63 -11.73
N LEU A 23 -0.59 0.35 -11.38
CA LEU A 23 -1.83 -0.43 -11.38
C LEU A 23 -2.36 -0.67 -9.96
N ILE A 24 -1.90 0.09 -8.96
CA ILE A 24 -2.61 0.08 -7.67
C ILE A 24 -3.90 0.86 -7.85
N ASP A 25 -4.99 0.13 -7.74
CA ASP A 25 -6.35 0.62 -7.73
C ASP A 25 -7.16 -0.10 -6.65
N ASP A 26 -8.35 0.43 -6.40
CA ASP A 26 -9.36 -0.24 -5.61
C ASP A 26 -10.75 0.23 -6.07
N ASP A 27 -11.70 -0.68 -6.23
CA ASP A 27 -13.06 -0.36 -6.70
C ASP A 27 -13.83 0.55 -5.73
N ARG A 28 -13.40 0.63 -4.47
CA ARG A 28 -13.92 1.60 -3.49
C ARG A 28 -13.50 3.03 -3.80
N TRP A 29 -12.56 3.22 -4.72
CA TRP A 29 -12.20 4.53 -5.25
C TRP A 29 -13.25 4.96 -6.29
N ASP A 30 -13.88 6.11 -6.03
CA ASP A 30 -14.64 6.90 -7.00
C ASP A 30 -13.76 7.44 -8.15
N TRP A 31 -13.25 6.55 -9.00
CA TRP A 31 -12.34 6.92 -10.08
C TRP A 31 -13.07 7.74 -11.15
N ASN A 32 -12.77 9.04 -11.24
CA ASN A 32 -13.21 9.89 -12.34
C ASN A 32 -11.99 10.32 -13.18
N ILE A 33 -11.77 9.61 -14.28
CA ILE A 33 -10.61 9.80 -15.19
C ILE A 33 -10.51 11.26 -15.66
N GLU A 34 -11.64 11.94 -15.88
CA GLU A 34 -11.67 13.31 -16.39
C GLU A 34 -11.15 14.35 -15.38
N LYS A 35 -11.04 13.97 -14.10
CA LYS A 35 -10.58 14.84 -13.02
C LYS A 35 -9.13 14.61 -12.62
N ILE A 36 -8.43 13.68 -13.26
CA ILE A 36 -7.06 13.35 -12.86
C ILE A 36 -6.11 14.45 -13.33
N ASP A 37 -5.40 15.04 -12.37
CA ASP A 37 -4.23 15.83 -12.67
C ASP A 37 -3.06 14.90 -13.01
N TRP A 38 -2.77 14.77 -14.31
CA TRP A 38 -1.73 13.88 -14.83
C TRP A 38 -0.33 14.19 -14.30
N LYS A 39 -0.05 15.45 -13.95
CA LYS A 39 1.24 15.84 -13.38
C LYS A 39 1.38 15.30 -11.95
N HIS A 40 0.34 15.41 -11.14
CA HIS A 40 0.33 14.85 -9.79
C HIS A 40 0.36 13.32 -9.82
N TYR A 41 -0.41 12.71 -10.71
CA TYR A 41 -0.38 11.27 -10.96
C TYR A 41 1.03 10.76 -11.28
N GLN A 42 1.74 11.40 -12.22
CA GLN A 42 3.13 11.05 -12.54
C GLN A 42 4.09 11.29 -11.36
N SER A 43 3.89 12.35 -10.57
CA SER A 43 4.74 12.63 -9.43
C SER A 43 4.70 11.54 -8.36
N GLY A 44 3.52 10.97 -8.07
CA GLY A 44 3.41 9.87 -7.11
C GLY A 44 4.18 8.61 -7.53
N PHE A 45 4.26 8.32 -8.83
CA PHE A 45 5.01 7.17 -9.35
C PHE A 45 6.51 7.42 -9.58
N THR A 46 6.99 8.64 -9.35
CA THR A 46 8.39 9.02 -9.54
C THR A 46 9.08 9.44 -8.24
N ASP A 47 8.32 9.68 -7.17
CA ASP A 47 8.87 9.98 -5.85
C ASP A 47 9.17 8.69 -5.07
N PRO A 48 10.45 8.36 -4.80
CA PRO A 48 10.81 7.15 -4.08
C PRO A 48 10.32 7.15 -2.62
N THR A 49 10.11 8.32 -2.01
CA THR A 49 9.59 8.44 -0.64
C THR A 49 8.14 8.01 -0.58
N ILE A 50 7.34 8.45 -1.55
CA ILE A 50 5.93 8.06 -1.66
C ILE A 50 5.86 6.55 -1.90
N LEU A 51 6.58 6.03 -2.90
CA LEU A 51 6.56 4.60 -3.22
C LEU A 51 6.99 3.72 -2.04
N ARG A 52 8.07 4.11 -1.35
CA ARG A 52 8.57 3.37 -0.18
C ARG A 52 7.58 3.40 0.96
N THR A 53 6.97 4.55 1.25
CA THR A 53 6.00 4.67 2.33
C THR A 53 4.70 3.95 2.00
N THR A 54 4.23 3.99 0.76
CA THR A 54 3.11 3.17 0.28
C THR A 54 3.38 1.67 0.50
N MET A 55 4.59 1.21 0.21
CA MET A 55 5.01 -0.16 0.50
C MET A 55 5.01 -0.46 2.00
N ALA A 56 5.53 0.45 2.82
CA ALA A 56 5.54 0.31 4.27
C ALA A 56 4.12 0.19 4.84
N VAL A 57 3.21 1.06 4.41
CA VAL A 57 1.80 1.02 4.80
C VAL A 57 1.16 -0.32 4.43
N PHE A 58 1.41 -0.83 3.22
CA PHE A 58 0.92 -2.16 2.82
C PHE A 58 1.44 -3.24 3.76
N MET A 59 2.75 -3.31 3.96
CA MET A 59 3.39 -4.36 4.73
C MET A 59 3.02 -4.33 6.21
N ASN A 60 2.94 -3.15 6.82
CA ASN A 60 2.58 -2.98 8.23
C ASN A 60 1.10 -3.29 8.52
N ASN A 61 0.25 -3.29 7.49
CA ASN A 61 -1.16 -3.65 7.60
C ASN A 61 -1.45 -5.09 7.14
N LEU A 62 -0.46 -5.86 6.67
CA LEU A 62 -0.67 -7.28 6.38
C LEU A 62 -0.84 -8.08 7.67
N GLU A 63 -1.90 -8.87 7.70
CA GLU A 63 -2.21 -9.80 8.78
C GLU A 63 -2.00 -11.24 8.31
N LEU A 64 -1.38 -12.03 9.18
CA LEU A 64 -1.14 -13.44 9.00
C LEU A 64 -1.97 -14.24 10.01
N ASP A 65 -2.51 -15.37 9.59
CA ASP A 65 -3.09 -16.36 10.51
C ASP A 65 -2.01 -17.22 11.18
N GLU A 66 -2.43 -18.16 12.03
CA GLU A 66 -1.56 -19.12 12.71
C GLU A 66 -0.75 -20.04 11.78
N THR A 67 -1.09 -20.08 10.49
CA THR A 67 -0.41 -20.88 9.47
C THR A 67 0.54 -20.05 8.60
N ASN A 68 0.72 -18.75 8.91
CA ASN A 68 1.44 -17.78 8.09
C ASN A 68 0.79 -17.50 6.72
N THR A 69 -0.53 -17.65 6.62
CA THR A 69 -1.31 -17.29 5.42
C THR A 69 -1.83 -15.86 5.57
N VAL A 70 -1.79 -15.08 4.49
CA VAL A 70 -2.29 -13.70 4.46
C VAL A 70 -3.81 -13.71 4.43
N VAL A 71 -4.44 -13.07 5.42
CA VAL A 71 -5.91 -13.07 5.56
C VAL A 71 -6.59 -11.78 5.11
N ASN A 72 -5.84 -10.70 4.90
CA ASN A 72 -6.40 -9.37 4.67
C ASN A 72 -5.76 -8.60 3.49
N TYR A 73 -5.21 -9.30 2.49
CA TYR A 73 -4.47 -8.69 1.37
C TYR A 73 -5.16 -7.47 0.74
N TYR A 74 -6.45 -7.58 0.42
CA TYR A 74 -7.20 -6.50 -0.23
C TYR A 74 -7.39 -5.28 0.67
N GLU A 75 -7.52 -5.49 1.99
CA GLU A 75 -7.62 -4.39 2.96
C GLU A 75 -6.28 -3.69 3.14
N ALA A 76 -5.18 -4.45 3.29
CA ALA A 76 -3.83 -3.90 3.34
C ALA A 76 -3.48 -3.12 2.06
N ARG A 77 -3.88 -3.65 0.88
CA ARG A 77 -3.69 -2.98 -0.41
C ARG A 77 -4.47 -1.68 -0.48
N PHE A 78 -5.75 -1.69 -0.08
CA PHE A 78 -6.58 -0.49 -0.06
C PHE A 78 -6.04 0.56 0.89
N ARG A 79 -5.55 0.12 2.05
CA ARG A 79 -4.92 0.99 3.03
C ARG A 79 -3.70 1.71 2.46
N ALA A 80 -2.83 0.99 1.76
CA ALA A 80 -1.70 1.57 1.05
C ALA A 80 -2.13 2.47 -0.11
N PHE A 81 -3.20 2.09 -0.82
CA PHE A 81 -3.78 2.87 -1.88
C PHE A 81 -4.32 4.23 -1.37
N GLN A 82 -4.96 4.29 -0.20
CA GLN A 82 -5.39 5.56 0.41
C GLN A 82 -4.21 6.52 0.64
N TYR A 83 -3.08 6.01 1.14
CA TYR A 83 -1.86 6.81 1.30
C TYR A 83 -1.39 7.34 -0.05
N PHE A 84 -1.28 6.44 -1.04
CA PHE A 84 -0.81 6.78 -2.37
C PHE A 84 -1.69 7.83 -3.05
N ARG A 85 -3.02 7.65 -3.00
CA ARG A 85 -4.03 8.58 -3.54
C ARG A 85 -3.80 9.99 -3.02
N ALA A 86 -3.51 10.14 -1.73
CA ALA A 86 -3.34 11.46 -1.13
C ALA A 86 -2.12 12.26 -1.64
N HIS A 87 -1.24 11.61 -2.39
CA HIS A 87 -0.13 12.27 -3.07
C HIS A 87 -0.37 12.51 -4.56
N ILE A 88 -1.37 11.88 -5.17
CA ILE A 88 -1.67 11.99 -6.60
C ILE A 88 -3.00 12.69 -6.91
N ASP A 89 -3.91 12.78 -5.95
CA ASP A 89 -5.22 13.40 -6.06
C ASP A 89 -5.30 14.62 -5.13
N PRO A 90 -5.20 15.86 -5.67
CA PRO A 90 -5.29 17.08 -4.87
C PRO A 90 -6.60 17.25 -4.10
N LEU A 91 -7.68 16.55 -4.49
CA LEU A 91 -8.98 16.59 -3.82
C LEU A 91 -9.10 15.56 -2.69
N TYR A 92 -8.08 14.71 -2.51
CA TYR A 92 -8.04 13.68 -1.48
C TYR A 92 -6.82 13.87 -0.56
N PRO A 93 -6.77 14.92 0.26
CA PRO A 93 -5.61 15.13 1.14
C PRO A 93 -5.47 14.01 2.19
N ILE A 94 -4.27 13.83 2.77
CA ILE A 94 -4.01 12.83 3.84
C ILE A 94 -5.04 12.95 4.98
N ALA A 95 -5.48 14.17 5.31
CA ALA A 95 -6.47 14.41 6.36
C ALA A 95 -7.87 13.83 6.06
N SER A 96 -8.16 13.48 4.81
CA SER A 96 -9.43 12.85 4.38
C SER A 96 -9.40 11.32 4.50
N ILE A 97 -8.24 10.74 4.80
CA ILE A 97 -8.10 9.28 4.92
C ILE A 97 -8.79 8.80 6.18
N THR A 98 -9.61 7.75 6.02
CA THR A 98 -10.34 7.12 7.13
C THR A 98 -10.15 5.61 7.06
N PRO A 99 -9.76 4.94 8.16
CA PRO A 99 -9.35 5.54 9.45
C PRO A 99 -8.07 6.38 9.33
N VAL A 100 -7.78 7.28 10.27
CA VAL A 100 -6.54 8.06 10.25
C VAL A 100 -5.33 7.13 10.34
N PHE A 101 -4.23 7.43 9.63
CA PHE A 101 -3.00 6.65 9.76
C PHE A 101 -2.40 6.75 11.16
N ASN A 102 -2.03 5.59 11.72
CA ASN A 102 -1.12 5.50 12.83
C ASN A 102 0.32 5.72 12.33
N SER A 103 1.17 6.38 13.12
CA SER A 103 2.58 6.58 12.78
C SER A 103 3.30 5.25 12.54
N SER A 104 2.90 4.17 13.22
CA SER A 104 3.49 2.84 13.00
C SER A 104 3.23 2.26 11.61
N GLU A 105 2.20 2.74 10.90
CA GLU A 105 1.90 2.25 9.54
C GLU A 105 2.90 2.76 8.52
N ILE A 106 3.43 3.97 8.72
CA ILE A 106 4.39 4.63 7.80
C ILE A 106 5.86 4.40 8.18
N GLU A 107 6.10 3.78 9.34
CA GLU A 107 7.42 3.39 9.79
C GLU A 107 7.99 2.24 8.95
N GLU A 108 9.31 2.09 8.97
CA GLU A 108 9.94 0.99 8.25
C GLU A 108 9.45 -0.36 8.76
N PRO A 109 9.03 -1.27 7.85
CA PRO A 109 8.49 -2.56 8.28
C PRO A 109 9.52 -3.37 9.06
N ASP A 110 9.09 -3.90 10.21
CA ASP A 110 9.91 -4.84 10.98
C ASP A 110 9.79 -6.25 10.37
N PHE A 111 10.70 -6.58 9.46
CA PHE A 111 10.76 -7.87 8.79
C PHE A 111 10.85 -9.07 9.74
N ARG A 112 11.32 -8.85 10.99
CA ARG A 112 11.43 -9.92 11.99
C ARG A 112 10.06 -10.43 12.47
N LYS A 113 9.00 -9.62 12.33
CA LYS A 113 7.63 -10.04 12.65
C LYS A 113 7.17 -11.23 11.80
N TRP A 114 7.74 -11.40 10.61
CA TRP A 114 7.41 -12.50 9.69
C TRP A 114 8.41 -13.65 9.75
N GLU A 115 9.40 -13.55 10.65
CA GLU A 115 10.33 -14.63 10.98
C GLU A 115 9.93 -15.36 12.28
N ALA A 116 8.86 -14.97 12.97
CA ALA A 116 8.44 -15.59 14.23
C ALA A 116 7.80 -16.95 13.98
#